data_AF-D7J6Z2-F1
#
_entry.id   AF-D7J6Z2-F1
#
_cell.length_a   1.000
_cell.length_b   1.000
_cell.length_c   1.000
_cell.angle_alpha   90.00
_cell.angle_beta   90.00
_cell.angle_gamma   90.00
#
_symmetry.space_group_name_H-M   'P 1'
#
loop_
_entity.id
_entity.type
_entity.pdbx_description
1 polymer ?
#
loop_
_entity_poly.entity_id
_entity_poly.type
_entity_poly.pdbx_seq_one_letter_code
_entity_poly.pdbx_strand_id
1 'polypeptide(L)'
;MGIFHSKVCDWWQNEHYAWWSTVQLPSYSAETVIWLEGDASAPLSQQLLDLQALLENWKSVIARVESLLPNESRLAHKEEAYISWQNRFYPEEIKASVKYNDSWEITFTTDDLDYCFSFIWKNNTVRDLTLY
;
A
#
# COMPACT_ATOMS: atom_id res chain seq x y z
N MET A 1 -9.06 9.96 11.58
CA MET A 1 -8.34 8.68 11.49
C MET A 1 -9.17 7.61 12.19
N GLY A 2 -9.17 6.38 11.67
CA GLY A 2 -10.06 5.29 12.08
C GLY A 2 -9.65 4.59 13.39
N ILE A 3 -10.25 3.42 13.64
CA ILE A 3 -9.95 2.57 14.81
C ILE A 3 -8.85 1.58 14.41
N PHE A 4 -7.73 1.58 15.13
CA PHE A 4 -6.63 0.63 14.93
C PHE A 4 -6.74 -0.53 15.92
N HIS A 5 -6.45 -1.72 15.42
CA HIS A 5 -6.36 -2.98 16.17
C HIS A 5 -4.89 -3.41 16.23
N SER A 6 -4.46 -4.00 17.35
CA SER A 6 -3.11 -4.56 17.48
C SER A 6 -3.13 -6.08 17.47
N LYS A 7 -2.04 -6.66 16.98
CA LYS A 7 -1.72 -8.07 17.15
C LYS A 7 -0.25 -8.21 17.51
N VAL A 8 0.02 -8.99 18.55
CA VAL A 8 1.39 -9.40 18.88
C VAL A 8 1.80 -10.47 17.88
N CYS A 9 2.90 -10.23 17.17
CA CYS A 9 3.53 -11.28 16.39
C CYS A 9 4.48 -12.04 17.33
N ASP A 10 4.10 -13.25 17.74
CA ASP A 10 4.84 -14.13 18.69
C ASP A 10 6.24 -14.58 18.19
N TRP A 11 6.75 -14.01 17.10
CA TRP A 11 7.94 -14.49 16.40
C TRP A 11 9.24 -13.75 16.77
N TRP A 12 9.20 -12.72 17.62
CA TRP A 12 10.39 -11.94 18.00
C TRP A 12 10.48 -11.68 19.51
N GLN A 13 11.64 -11.94 20.11
CA GLN A 13 11.95 -11.71 21.53
C GLN A 13 12.12 -10.24 21.92
N ASN A 14 12.06 -9.32 20.95
CA ASN A 14 11.91 -7.89 21.17
C ASN A 14 10.48 -7.55 20.76
N GLU A 15 9.65 -7.08 21.70
CA GLU A 15 8.21 -6.89 21.49
C GLU A 15 7.91 -5.79 20.45
N HIS A 16 7.93 -6.12 19.17
CA HIS A 16 7.41 -5.28 18.09
C HIS A 16 5.94 -5.63 17.87
N TYR A 17 5.06 -4.63 17.99
CA TYR A 17 3.62 -4.81 17.83
C TYR A 17 3.20 -4.38 16.44
N ALA A 18 2.55 -5.29 15.72
CA ALA A 18 1.92 -4.98 14.45
C ALA A 18 0.52 -4.42 14.73
N TRP A 19 0.27 -3.22 14.22
CA TRP A 19 -1.02 -2.57 14.26
C TRP A 19 -1.65 -2.58 12.88
N TRP A 20 -2.96 -2.73 12.82
CA TRP A 20 -3.70 -2.68 11.57
C TRP A 20 -5.02 -1.95 11.70
N SER A 21 -5.49 -1.39 10.59
CA SER A 21 -6.83 -0.80 10.46
C SER A 21 -7.28 -0.99 9.02
N THR A 22 -8.59 -0.95 8.77
CA THR A 22 -9.10 -0.79 7.42
C THR A 22 -9.43 0.67 7.14
N VAL A 23 -9.30 1.07 5.88
CA VAL A 23 -9.77 2.36 5.37
C VAL A 23 -10.43 2.16 4.01
N GLN A 24 -11.48 2.92 3.71
CA GLN A 24 -11.99 3.00 2.36
C GLN A 24 -11.32 4.16 1.63
N LEU A 25 -10.53 3.85 0.59
CA LEU A 25 -9.82 4.87 -0.17
C LEU A 25 -10.74 5.52 -1.22
N PRO A 26 -10.52 6.81 -1.56
CA PRO A 26 -11.31 7.48 -2.57
C PRO A 26 -11.35 6.71 -3.90
N SER A 27 -12.54 6.62 -4.48
CA SER A 27 -12.83 5.91 -5.74
C SER A 27 -12.80 4.38 -5.68
N TYR A 28 -12.54 3.78 -4.52
CA TYR A 28 -12.56 2.32 -4.33
C TYR A 28 -13.69 1.92 -3.39
N SER A 29 -14.45 0.89 -3.77
CA SER A 29 -15.52 0.32 -2.94
C SER A 29 -14.96 -0.62 -1.87
N ALA A 30 -13.92 -1.37 -2.19
CA ALA A 30 -13.23 -2.28 -1.28
C ALA A 30 -12.47 -1.52 -0.17
N GLU A 31 -12.38 -2.14 1.00
CA GLU A 31 -11.54 -1.66 2.08
C GLU A 31 -10.06 -2.04 1.84
N THR A 32 -9.17 -1.12 2.17
CA THR A 32 -7.72 -1.31 2.16
C THR A 32 -7.24 -1.56 3.58
N VAL A 33 -6.44 -2.60 3.77
CA VAL A 33 -5.78 -2.87 5.06
C VAL A 33 -4.53 -2.01 5.17
N ILE A 34 -4.38 -1.33 6.29
CA ILE A 34 -3.19 -0.55 6.63
C ILE A 34 -2.45 -1.28 7.72
N TRP A 35 -1.14 -1.48 7.56
CA TRP A 35 -0.26 -2.02 8.59
C TRP A 35 0.73 -0.97 9.07
N LEU A 36 0.86 -0.88 10.39
CA LEU A 36 1.75 0.01 11.09
C LEU A 36 2.56 -0.75 12.12
N GLU A 37 3.77 -0.27 12.35
CA GLU A 37 4.61 -0.68 13.47
C GLU A 37 4.20 0.12 14.72
N GLY A 38 4.44 -0.44 15.89
CA GLY A 38 4.14 0.21 17.16
C GLY A 38 4.66 -0.54 18.37
N ASP A 39 4.24 -0.06 19.53
CA ASP A 39 4.43 -0.73 20.81
C ASP A 39 3.09 -1.29 21.34
N ALA A 40 3.10 -1.78 22.57
CA ALA A 40 1.93 -2.36 23.22
C ALA A 40 0.75 -1.39 23.37
N SER A 41 1.01 -0.08 23.29
CA SER A 41 0.04 0.98 23.56
C SER A 41 -0.50 1.63 22.29
N ALA A 42 0.35 1.85 21.28
CA ALA A 42 -0.05 2.55 20.06
C ALA A 42 0.84 2.27 18.84
N PRO A 43 0.34 2.54 17.62
CA PRO A 43 1.19 2.68 16.44
C PRO A 43 2.21 3.81 16.59
N LEU A 44 3.33 3.74 15.88
CA LEU A 44 4.35 4.77 15.87
C LEU A 44 3.78 6.11 15.35
N SER A 45 3.89 7.16 16.16
CA SER A 45 3.36 8.50 15.82
C SER A 45 3.88 9.03 14.49
N GLN A 46 5.15 8.80 14.16
CA GLN A 46 5.72 9.24 12.89
C GLN A 46 5.07 8.53 11.70
N GLN A 47 4.86 7.21 11.78
CA GLN A 47 4.16 6.48 10.73
C GLN A 47 2.70 6.91 10.57
N LEU A 48 2.02 7.30 11.65
CA LEU A 48 0.67 7.86 11.56
C LEU A 48 0.64 9.20 10.81
N LEU A 49 1.61 10.08 11.04
CA LEU A 49 1.75 11.35 10.33
C LEU A 49 2.06 11.13 8.84
N ASP A 50 2.99 10.23 8.54
CA ASP A 50 3.38 9.91 7.17
C ASP A 50 2.25 9.21 6.41
N LEU A 51 1.48 8.36 7.09
CA LEU A 51 0.27 7.75 6.55
C LEU A 51 -0.77 8.81 6.26
N GLN A 52 -1.02 9.74 7.17
CA GLN A 52 -1.98 10.82 6.93
C GLN A 52 -1.59 11.62 5.67
N ALA A 53 -0.30 11.98 5.53
CA ALA A 53 0.19 12.66 4.35
C ALA A 53 0.04 11.83 3.06
N LEU A 54 0.27 10.51 3.12
CA LEU A 54 0.02 9.60 1.99
C LEU A 54 -1.45 9.63 1.57
N LEU A 55 -2.36 9.48 2.54
CA LEU A 55 -3.80 9.42 2.30
C LEU A 55 -4.36 10.74 1.76
N GLU A 56 -3.89 11.88 2.29
CA GLU A 56 -4.23 13.21 1.76
C GLU A 56 -3.74 13.40 0.31
N ASN A 57 -2.62 12.77 -0.05
CA ASN A 57 -2.04 12.82 -1.39
C ASN A 57 -2.45 11.63 -2.28
N TRP A 58 -3.48 10.86 -1.91
CA TRP A 58 -3.84 9.62 -2.61
C TRP A 58 -4.07 9.80 -4.12
N LYS A 59 -4.70 10.92 -4.53
CA LYS A 59 -4.89 11.23 -5.96
C LYS A 59 -3.57 11.32 -6.73
N SER A 60 -2.54 11.89 -6.10
CA SER A 60 -1.20 11.99 -6.69
C SER A 60 -0.54 10.62 -6.81
N VAL A 61 -0.77 9.72 -5.84
CA VAL A 61 -0.30 8.33 -5.91
C VAL A 61 -0.88 7.65 -7.15
N ILE A 62 -2.21 7.69 -7.31
CA ILE A 62 -2.90 7.08 -8.45
C ILE A 62 -2.40 7.66 -9.78
N ALA A 63 -2.28 8.98 -9.91
CA ALA A 63 -1.79 9.62 -11.13
C ALA A 63 -0.36 9.19 -11.50
N ARG A 64 0.50 8.95 -10.50
CA ARG A 64 1.87 8.47 -10.76
C ARG A 64 1.88 7.02 -11.23
N VAL A 65 1.08 6.15 -10.61
CA VAL A 65 0.91 4.76 -11.05
C VAL A 65 0.37 4.74 -12.48
N GLU A 66 -0.66 5.54 -12.77
CA GLU A 66 -1.26 5.66 -14.11
C GLU A 66 -0.24 6.03 -15.19
N SER A 67 0.71 6.92 -14.87
CA SER A 67 1.76 7.35 -15.79
C SER A 67 2.83 6.28 -16.08
N LEU A 68 3.03 5.33 -15.17
CA LEU A 68 4.12 4.35 -15.23
C LEU A 68 3.64 2.97 -15.69
N LEU A 69 2.49 2.52 -15.15
CA LEU A 69 1.99 1.17 -15.31
C LEU A 69 1.90 0.71 -16.79
N PRO A 70 1.44 1.53 -17.77
CA PRO A 70 1.36 1.10 -19.16
C PRO A 70 2.71 0.74 -19.78
N ASN A 71 3.77 1.48 -19.43
CA ASN A 71 5.11 1.20 -19.95
C ASN A 71 5.71 -0.03 -19.26
N GLU A 72 5.58 -0.11 -17.94
CA GLU A 72 6.09 -1.23 -17.14
C GLU A 72 5.39 -2.55 -17.51
N SER A 73 4.08 -2.53 -17.74
CA SER A 73 3.32 -3.69 -18.19
C SER A 73 3.76 -4.17 -19.57
N ARG A 74 4.09 -3.25 -20.49
CA ARG A 74 4.60 -3.60 -21.82
C ARG A 74 6.00 -4.20 -21.76
N LEU A 75 6.87 -3.67 -20.90
CA LEU A 75 8.22 -4.21 -20.69
C LEU A 75 8.17 -5.63 -20.12
N ALA A 76 7.16 -5.91 -19.29
CA ALA A 76 6.92 -7.23 -18.71
C ALA A 76 6.10 -8.19 -19.62
N HIS A 77 5.65 -7.75 -20.81
CA HIS A 77 4.72 -8.50 -21.67
C HIS A 77 3.40 -8.90 -20.97
N LYS A 78 2.88 -8.00 -20.13
CA LYS A 78 1.65 -8.17 -19.33
C LYS A 78 0.61 -7.10 -19.63
N GLU A 79 0.74 -6.32 -20.70
CA GLU A 79 -0.12 -5.17 -20.99
C GLU A 79 -1.62 -5.50 -21.00
N GLU A 80 -2.02 -6.67 -21.47
CA GLU A 80 -3.44 -7.08 -21.50
C GLU A 80 -4.04 -7.20 -20.09
N ALA A 81 -3.26 -7.66 -19.11
CA ALA A 81 -3.73 -7.80 -17.73
C ALA A 81 -3.91 -6.44 -17.04
N TYR A 82 -3.04 -5.47 -17.34
CA TYR A 82 -2.96 -4.20 -16.62
C TYR A 82 -3.54 -2.98 -17.38
N ILE A 83 -3.95 -3.12 -18.65
CA ILE A 83 -4.50 -2.01 -19.45
C ILE A 83 -5.76 -1.37 -18.84
N SER A 84 -6.57 -2.15 -18.11
CA SER A 84 -7.79 -1.69 -17.46
C SER A 84 -7.66 -1.62 -15.93
N TRP A 85 -6.45 -1.36 -15.43
CA TRP A 85 -6.17 -1.53 -14.01
C TRP A 85 -7.10 -0.73 -13.08
N GLN A 86 -7.44 0.52 -13.43
CA GLN A 86 -8.33 1.36 -12.60
C GLN A 86 -9.74 0.77 -12.41
N ASN A 87 -10.17 -0.10 -13.31
CA ASN A 87 -11.50 -0.72 -13.25
C ASN A 87 -11.48 -2.11 -12.60
N ARG A 88 -10.31 -2.74 -12.50
CA ARG A 88 -10.16 -4.14 -12.09
C ARG A 88 -9.40 -4.31 -10.78
N PHE A 89 -8.49 -3.38 -10.49
CA PHE A 89 -7.62 -3.47 -9.34
C PHE A 89 -8.10 -2.52 -8.26
N TYR A 90 -8.03 -2.97 -7.03
CA TYR A 90 -8.24 -2.16 -5.85
C TYR A 90 -7.01 -2.25 -4.93
N PRO A 91 -6.73 -1.20 -4.15
CA PRO A 91 -5.68 -1.22 -3.14
C PRO A 91 -6.06 -2.19 -2.03
N GLU A 92 -5.34 -3.29 -1.92
CA GLU A 92 -5.54 -4.32 -0.91
C GLU A 92 -4.85 -3.93 0.40
N GLU A 93 -3.60 -3.47 0.29
CA GLU A 93 -2.71 -3.32 1.44
C GLU A 93 -1.82 -2.08 1.30
N ILE A 94 -1.64 -1.35 2.42
CA ILE A 94 -0.63 -0.32 2.61
C ILE A 94 0.18 -0.69 3.85
N LYS A 95 1.50 -0.83 3.73
CA LYS A 95 2.38 -1.15 4.87
C LYS A 95 3.68 -0.37 4.84
N ALA A 96 4.30 -0.20 5.99
CA ALA A 96 5.64 0.37 6.06
C ALA A 96 6.62 -0.49 5.25
N SER A 97 7.40 0.13 4.36
CA SER A 97 8.39 -0.58 3.57
C SER A 97 9.61 -0.94 4.40
N VAL A 98 10.07 -2.19 4.28
CA VAL A 98 11.34 -2.64 4.88
C VAL A 98 12.57 -2.22 4.06
N LYS A 99 12.37 -1.84 2.78
CA LYS A 99 13.47 -1.58 1.83
C LYS A 99 13.99 -0.15 1.92
N TYR A 100 13.09 0.81 2.15
CA TYR A 100 13.47 2.21 2.34
C TYR A 100 12.79 2.78 3.57
N ASN A 101 13.55 3.44 4.43
CA ASN A 101 13.00 4.19 5.56
C ASN A 101 11.98 5.23 5.07
N ASP A 102 10.97 5.50 5.89
CA ASP A 102 9.95 6.52 5.66
C ASP A 102 9.26 6.36 4.30
N SER A 103 8.89 5.12 3.98
CA SER A 103 8.19 4.80 2.74
C SER A 103 7.14 3.73 2.92
N TRP A 104 6.18 3.71 2.00
CA TRP A 104 5.03 2.84 2.03
C TRP A 104 5.09 1.86 0.87
N GLU A 105 4.96 0.57 1.15
CA GLU A 105 4.64 -0.41 0.13
C GLU A 105 3.11 -0.48 -0.02
N ILE A 106 2.65 -0.40 -1.26
CA ILE A 106 1.23 -0.37 -1.61
C ILE A 106 0.97 -1.47 -2.61
N THR A 107 0.03 -2.36 -2.29
CA THR A 107 -0.33 -3.50 -3.12
C THR A 107 -1.74 -3.33 -3.65
N PHE A 108 -1.88 -3.53 -4.95
CA PHE A 108 -3.14 -3.57 -5.67
C PHE A 108 -3.40 -4.98 -6.15
N THR A 109 -4.63 -5.44 -5.99
CA THR A 109 -5.06 -6.77 -6.42
C THR A 109 -6.40 -6.71 -7.14
N THR A 110 -6.70 -7.79 -7.84
CA THR A 110 -7.97 -8.04 -8.52
C THR A 110 -8.91 -8.84 -7.61
N ASP A 111 -10.23 -8.75 -7.81
CA ASP A 111 -11.22 -9.46 -6.98
C ASP A 111 -11.05 -11.00 -7.01
N ASP A 112 -10.56 -11.53 -8.13
CA ASP A 112 -10.24 -12.94 -8.33
C ASP A 112 -8.83 -13.33 -7.82
N LEU A 113 -8.05 -12.36 -7.37
CA LEU A 113 -6.65 -12.49 -6.92
C LEU A 113 -5.70 -13.04 -7.99
N ASP A 114 -6.10 -13.03 -9.27
CA ASP A 114 -5.30 -13.59 -10.38
C ASP A 114 -4.12 -12.69 -10.73
N TYR A 115 -4.29 -11.37 -10.53
CA TYR A 115 -3.27 -10.37 -10.80
C TYR A 115 -3.12 -9.41 -9.65
N CYS A 116 -1.86 -9.11 -9.31
CA CYS A 116 -1.52 -8.07 -8.37
C CYS A 116 -0.28 -7.30 -8.84
N PHE A 117 -0.17 -6.06 -8.38
CA PHE A 117 1.05 -5.29 -8.51
C PHE A 117 1.32 -4.55 -7.21
N SER A 118 2.59 -4.30 -6.93
CA SER A 118 3.00 -3.49 -5.79
C SER A 118 3.99 -2.43 -6.20
N PHE A 119 4.11 -1.39 -5.38
CA PHE A 119 5.15 -0.39 -5.51
C PHE A 119 5.48 0.24 -4.17
N ILE A 120 6.62 0.92 -4.12
CA ILE A 120 7.04 1.71 -2.97
C ILE A 120 6.79 3.19 -3.26
N TRP A 121 5.97 3.82 -2.42
CA TRP A 121 5.78 5.26 -2.39
C TRP A 121 6.80 5.93 -1.46
N LYS A 122 7.66 6.77 -2.04
CA LYS A 122 8.64 7.56 -1.29
C LYS A 122 8.85 8.92 -1.93
N ASN A 123 8.87 9.99 -1.12
CA ASN A 123 9.14 11.36 -1.57
C ASN A 123 8.29 11.77 -2.80
N ASN A 124 6.98 11.49 -2.73
CA ASN A 124 6.02 11.77 -3.80
C ASN A 124 6.32 11.10 -5.15
N THR A 125 6.95 9.92 -5.12
CA THR A 125 7.36 9.15 -6.30
C THR A 125 7.12 7.66 -6.07
N VAL A 126 6.77 6.96 -7.16
CA VAL A 126 6.68 5.50 -7.23
C VAL A 126 8.07 4.94 -7.50
N ARG A 127 8.47 3.94 -6.71
CA ARG A 127 9.70 3.17 -6.85
C ARG A 127 9.37 1.69 -6.88
N ASP A 128 10.24 0.90 -7.51
CA ASP A 128 10.16 -0.57 -7.49
C ASP A 128 8.77 -1.13 -7.83
N LEU A 129 8.12 -0.56 -8.85
CA LEU A 129 6.85 -1.10 -9.34
C LEU A 129 7.09 -2.53 -9.85
N THR A 130 6.38 -3.48 -9.26
CA THR A 130 6.51 -4.90 -9.56
C THR A 130 5.16 -5.47 -9.97
N LEU A 131 5.13 -6.20 -11.08
CA LEU A 131 3.93 -6.83 -11.62
C LEU A 131 4.01 -8.35 -11.43
N TYR A 132 3.05 -8.92 -10.71
CA TYR A 132 3.02 -10.35 -10.44
C TYR A 132 2.21 -11.11 -11.50
#